data_AF-A0A920H295-F1
#
_entry.id   AF-A0A920H295-F1
#
_cell.length_a   1.000
_cell.length_b   1.000
_cell.length_c   1.000
_cell.angle_alpha   90.00
_cell.angle_beta   90.00
_cell.angle_gamma   90.00
#
_symmetry.space_group_name_H-M   'P 1'
#
loop_
_entity.id
_entity.type
_entity.pdbx_description
1 polymer ?
#
loop_
_entity_poly.entity_id
_entity_poly.type
_entity_poly.pdbx_seq_one_letter_code
_entity_poly.pdbx_strand_id
1 'polypeptide(L)'
;MIDRLQNPHDLVICLKMLNVVSLSDHESEKRIEKIVSKHLGKKYLDYEPSAVQQLASLNDDEKVELTRKSLNRLKEEDDAAKKEILLMFEEIIFADEEVLSSERKFYDMAKRLLQVNT
;
A
#
# COMPACT_ATOMS: atom_id res chain seq x y z
N MET A 1 -4.42 -5.29 -13.19
CA MET A 1 -3.86 -6.43 -12.42
C MET A 1 -2.37 -6.46 -12.66
N ILE A 2 -1.57 -6.45 -11.60
CA ILE A 2 -0.12 -6.41 -11.71
C ILE A 2 0.43 -7.81 -11.96
N ASP A 3 0.75 -8.09 -13.22
CA ASP A 3 1.21 -9.41 -13.66
C ASP A 3 2.59 -9.76 -13.08
N ARG A 4 3.47 -8.77 -12.89
CA ARG A 4 4.81 -8.95 -12.33
C ARG A 4 5.15 -7.82 -11.35
N LEU A 5 5.49 -8.20 -10.11
CA LEU A 5 6.06 -7.32 -9.10
C LEU A 5 7.43 -7.89 -8.72
N GLN A 6 8.45 -7.06 -8.63
CA GLN A 6 9.75 -7.43 -8.10
C GLN A 6 9.74 -7.47 -6.57
N ASN A 7 8.98 -6.58 -5.93
CA ASN A 7 8.94 -6.35 -4.48
C ASN A 7 7.51 -6.44 -3.93
N PRO A 8 6.79 -7.57 -4.11
CA PRO A 8 5.39 -7.69 -3.68
C PRO A 8 5.23 -7.60 -2.15
N HIS A 9 6.21 -8.06 -1.37
CA HIS A 9 6.18 -7.95 0.09
C HIS A 9 6.20 -6.49 0.56
N ASP A 10 7.05 -5.64 -0.05
CA ASP A 10 7.11 -4.21 0.25
C ASP A 10 5.79 -3.51 -0.07
N LEU A 11 5.11 -3.90 -1.16
CA LEU A 11 3.78 -3.39 -1.47
C LEU A 11 2.75 -3.75 -0.40
N VAL A 12 2.79 -4.99 0.10
CA VAL A 12 1.86 -5.43 1.16
C VAL A 12 2.12 -4.70 2.49
N ILE A 13 3.38 -4.43 2.84
CA ILE A 13 3.72 -3.55 3.98
C ILE A 13 3.03 -2.18 3.81
N CYS A 14 3.18 -1.57 2.63
CA CYS A 14 2.59 -0.26 2.34
C CYS A 14 1.06 -0.29 2.43
N LEU A 15 0.41 -1.35 1.94
CA LEU A 15 -1.05 -1.52 2.00
C LEU A 15 -1.56 -1.69 3.45
N LYS A 16 -0.85 -2.46 4.28
CA LYS A 16 -1.20 -2.61 5.69
C LYS A 16 -1.07 -1.29 6.44
N MET A 17 -0.05 -0.52 6.13
CA MET A 17 0.12 0.80 6.73
C MET A 17 -0.90 1.80 6.22
N LEU A 18 -1.29 1.73 4.94
CA LEU A 18 -2.40 2.51 4.41
C LEU A 18 -3.70 2.20 5.17
N ASN A 19 -4.02 0.92 5.41
CA ASN A 19 -5.20 0.53 6.19
C ASN A 19 -5.21 1.14 7.59
N VAL A 20 -4.06 1.14 8.28
CA VAL A 20 -3.92 1.74 9.62
C VAL A 20 -4.15 3.25 9.59
N VAL A 21 -3.54 3.97 8.63
CA VAL A 21 -3.65 5.44 8.57
C VAL A 21 -5.00 5.93 8.03
N SER A 22 -5.74 5.05 7.37
CA SER A 22 -7.12 5.29 6.89
C SER A 22 -8.15 5.10 8.02
N LEU A 23 -7.72 4.66 9.21
CA LEU A 23 -8.60 4.39 10.37
C LEU A 23 -9.76 3.45 10.03
N SER A 24 -9.51 2.49 9.15
CA SER A 24 -10.52 1.60 8.57
C SER A 24 -11.28 0.82 9.65
N ASP A 25 -12.61 0.84 9.57
CA ASP A 25 -13.45 -0.13 10.27
C ASP A 25 -13.49 -1.47 9.51
N HIS A 26 -14.18 -2.46 10.08
CA HIS A 26 -14.27 -3.80 9.49
C HIS A 26 -14.89 -3.82 8.07
N GLU A 27 -15.80 -2.89 7.75
CA GLU A 27 -16.39 -2.81 6.42
C GLU A 27 -15.44 -2.11 5.44
N SER A 28 -14.68 -1.11 5.89
CA SER A 28 -13.58 -0.50 5.12
C SER A 28 -12.48 -1.51 4.83
N GLU A 29 -12.11 -2.35 5.80
CA GLU A 29 -11.12 -3.44 5.61
C GLU A 29 -11.55 -4.39 4.49
N LYS A 30 -12.81 -4.85 4.47
CA LYS A 30 -13.32 -5.70 3.38
C LYS A 30 -13.28 -5.01 2.01
N ARG A 31 -13.59 -3.70 1.97
CA ARG A 31 -13.50 -2.92 0.72
C ARG A 31 -12.06 -2.86 0.23
N ILE A 32 -11.12 -2.58 1.13
CA ILE A 32 -9.69 -2.53 0.83
C ILE A 32 -9.20 -3.90 0.35
N GLU A 33 -9.54 -4.98 1.04
CA GLU A 33 -9.18 -6.34 0.62
C GLU A 33 -9.70 -6.68 -0.77
N LYS A 34 -10.92 -6.25 -1.11
CA LYS A 34 -11.50 -6.42 -2.46
C LYS A 34 -10.72 -5.64 -3.52
N ILE A 35 -10.35 -4.40 -3.23
CA ILE A 35 -9.54 -3.56 -4.12
C ILE A 35 -8.17 -4.20 -4.33
N VAL A 36 -7.49 -4.57 -3.24
CA VAL A 36 -6.17 -5.20 -3.30
C VAL A 36 -6.21 -6.52 -4.07
N SER A 37 -7.24 -7.35 -3.84
CA SER A 37 -7.42 -8.61 -4.55
C SER A 37 -7.67 -8.42 -6.05
N LYS A 38 -8.33 -7.34 -6.47
CA LYS A 38 -8.52 -6.98 -7.89
C LYS A 38 -7.19 -6.64 -8.57
N HIS A 39 -6.26 -6.02 -7.85
CA HIS A 39 -4.97 -5.59 -8.38
C HIS A 39 -3.88 -6.65 -8.29
N LEU A 40 -3.82 -7.41 -7.20
CA LEU A 40 -2.75 -8.38 -6.89
C LEU A 40 -3.17 -9.86 -7.03
N GLY A 41 -4.47 -10.14 -7.07
CA GLY A 41 -4.98 -11.50 -7.02
C GLY A 41 -4.52 -12.24 -5.76
N LYS A 42 -4.20 -13.52 -5.90
CA LYS A 42 -3.78 -14.38 -4.77
C LYS A 42 -2.41 -14.01 -4.19
N LYS A 43 -1.58 -13.25 -4.92
CA LYS A 43 -0.24 -12.84 -4.44
C LYS A 43 -0.32 -12.09 -3.12
N TYR A 44 -1.35 -11.27 -2.93
CA TYR A 44 -1.55 -10.57 -1.66
C TYR A 44 -1.58 -11.54 -0.46
N LEU A 45 -2.33 -12.64 -0.60
CA LEU A 45 -2.48 -13.66 0.45
C LEU A 45 -1.16 -14.39 0.75
N ASP A 46 -0.27 -14.49 -0.23
CA ASP A 46 1.03 -15.16 -0.06
C ASP A 46 2.01 -14.31 0.78
N TYR A 47 1.90 -12.98 0.74
CA TYR A 47 2.82 -12.06 1.44
C TYR A 47 2.23 -11.42 2.68
N GLU A 48 0.90 -11.39 2.81
CA GLU A 48 0.20 -10.77 3.95
C GLU A 48 0.62 -11.32 5.32
N PRO A 49 0.70 -12.64 5.56
CA PRO A 49 1.10 -13.15 6.87
C PRO A 49 2.49 -12.68 7.32
N SER A 50 3.45 -12.67 6.40
CA SER A 50 4.82 -12.22 6.65
C SER A 50 4.87 -10.72 6.95
N ALA A 51 4.17 -9.91 6.15
CA ALA A 51 4.13 -8.47 6.35
C ALA A 51 3.47 -8.09 7.69
N VAL A 52 2.38 -8.77 8.06
CA VAL A 52 1.71 -8.58 9.36
C VAL A 52 2.65 -8.95 10.50
N GLN A 53 3.33 -10.09 10.42
CA GLN A 53 4.28 -10.52 11.45
C GLN A 53 5.43 -9.51 11.60
N GLN A 54 5.97 -9.01 10.49
CA GLN A 54 7.03 -8.01 10.52
C GLN A 54 6.55 -6.71 11.18
N LEU A 55 5.39 -6.20 10.79
CA LEU A 55 4.83 -4.96 11.36
C LEU A 55 4.47 -5.11 12.84
N ALA A 56 4.03 -6.30 13.28
CA ALA A 56 3.68 -6.55 14.68
C ALA A 56 4.88 -6.50 15.63
N SER A 57 6.09 -6.75 15.14
CA SER A 57 7.33 -6.67 15.93
C SER A 57 7.90 -5.26 16.10
N LEU A 58 7.30 -4.27 15.44
CA LEU A 58 7.83 -2.90 15.36
C LEU A 58 6.97 -1.92 16.15
N ASN A 59 7.62 -0.90 16.70
CA ASN A 59 6.92 0.30 17.20
C ASN A 59 6.46 1.20 16.04
N ASP A 60 5.70 2.25 16.34
CA ASP A 60 5.07 3.07 15.30
C ASP A 60 6.08 3.85 14.45
N ASP A 61 7.16 4.38 15.05
CA ASP A 61 8.23 5.05 14.31
C ASP A 61 8.95 4.08 13.36
N GLU A 62 9.20 2.85 13.83
CA GLU A 62 9.81 1.79 13.02
C GLU A 62 8.90 1.34 11.86
N LYS A 63 7.58 1.27 12.07
CA LYS A 63 6.61 0.98 11.00
C LYS A 63 6.62 2.07 9.93
N VAL A 64 6.67 3.33 10.34
CA VAL A 64 6.76 4.48 9.41
C VAL A 64 8.05 4.41 8.59
N GLU A 65 9.18 4.13 9.24
CA GLU A 65 10.47 4.02 8.56
C GLU A 65 10.52 2.80 7.62
N LEU A 66 9.95 1.67 8.02
CA LEU A 66 9.80 0.51 7.16
C LEU A 66 8.94 0.83 5.93
N THR A 67 7.80 1.49 6.12
CA THR A 67 6.91 1.92 5.03
C THR A 67 7.64 2.80 4.02
N ARG A 68 8.43 3.77 4.51
CA ARG A 68 9.24 4.65 3.66
C ARG A 68 10.26 3.86 2.85
N LYS A 69 10.97 2.91 3.48
CA LYS A 69 11.93 2.03 2.80
C LYS A 69 11.24 1.17 1.75
N SER A 70 10.08 0.61 2.08
CA SER A 70 9.28 -0.21 1.15
C SER A 70 8.81 0.59 -0.06
N LEU A 71 8.25 1.79 0.13
CA LEU A 71 7.91 2.68 -0.98
C LEU A 71 9.12 3.03 -1.86
N ASN A 72 10.29 3.24 -1.25
CA ASN A 72 11.51 3.51 -2.02
C ASN A 72 12.01 2.28 -2.80
N ARG A 73 11.82 1.05 -2.31
CA ARG A 73 12.12 -0.17 -3.07
C ARG A 73 11.16 -0.36 -4.24
N LEU A 74 9.89 0.01 -4.07
CA LEU A 74 8.89 -0.05 -5.14
C LEU A 74 9.19 0.90 -6.32
N LYS A 75 10.13 1.85 -6.16
CA LYS A 75 10.67 2.65 -7.28
C LYS A 75 11.33 1.79 -8.36
N GLU A 76 11.90 0.64 -7.98
CA GLU A 76 12.58 -0.29 -8.89
C GLU A 76 11.60 -1.13 -9.73
N GLU A 77 10.30 -1.06 -9.44
CA GLU A 77 9.27 -1.61 -10.31
C GLU A 77 9.22 -0.87 -11.66
N ASP A 78 8.70 -1.55 -12.68
CA ASP A 78 8.48 -0.92 -13.98
C ASP A 78 7.40 0.18 -13.91
N ASP A 79 7.40 1.06 -14.91
CA ASP A 79 6.49 2.23 -14.92
C ASP A 79 5.00 1.83 -14.95
N ALA A 80 4.65 0.68 -15.51
CA ALA A 80 3.27 0.21 -15.53
C ALA A 80 2.84 -0.26 -14.12
N ALA A 81 3.68 -1.05 -13.45
CA ALA A 81 3.47 -1.50 -12.09
C ALA A 81 3.40 -0.32 -11.11
N LYS A 82 4.28 0.68 -11.22
CA LYS A 82 4.24 1.87 -10.35
C LYS A 82 2.95 2.68 -10.52
N LYS A 83 2.46 2.82 -11.76
CA LYS A 83 1.17 3.49 -12.04
C LYS A 83 0.01 2.71 -11.45
N GLU A 84 0.00 1.38 -11.59
CA GLU A 84 -1.05 0.54 -11.03
C GLU A 84 -1.02 0.54 -9.49
N ILE A 85 0.17 0.57 -8.87
CA ILE A 85 0.32 0.73 -7.41
C ILE A 85 -0.30 2.05 -6.94
N LEU A 86 0.01 3.17 -7.60
CA LEU A 86 -0.60 4.45 -7.26
C LEU A 86 -2.11 4.42 -7.44
N LEU A 87 -2.60 3.88 -8.57
CA LEU A 87 -4.04 3.74 -8.82
C LEU A 87 -4.72 2.90 -7.73
N MET A 88 -4.08 1.83 -7.26
CA MET A 88 -4.62 1.03 -6.16
C MET A 88 -4.67 1.83 -4.85
N PHE A 89 -3.68 2.66 -4.54
CA PHE A 89 -3.73 3.56 -3.38
C PHE A 89 -4.83 4.61 -3.52
N GLU A 90 -5.04 5.15 -4.72
CA GLU A 90 -6.15 6.07 -5.02
C GLU A 90 -7.50 5.40 -4.82
N GLU A 91 -7.69 4.19 -5.37
CA GLU A 91 -8.94 3.43 -5.20
C GLU A 91 -9.26 3.18 -3.72
N ILE A 92 -8.24 2.98 -2.87
CA ILE A 92 -8.40 2.82 -1.42
C ILE A 92 -8.76 4.15 -0.75
N ILE A 93 -7.98 5.19 -0.98
CA ILE A 93 -8.12 6.49 -0.29
C ILE A 93 -9.42 7.20 -0.70
N PHE A 94 -9.82 7.07 -1.96
CA PHE A 94 -11.05 7.68 -2.47
C PHE A 94 -12.26 6.73 -2.40
N ALA A 95 -12.14 5.61 -1.68
CA ALA A 95 -13.28 4.71 -1.44
C ALA A 95 -14.33 5.33 -0.52
N ASP A 96 -13.89 6.21 0.39
CA ASP A 96 -14.74 6.90 1.36
C ASP A 96 -15.03 8.35 0.90
N GLU A 97 -16.10 8.96 1.43
CA GLU A 97 -16.54 10.30 1.02
C GLU A 97 -15.57 11.41 1.46
N GLU A 98 -14.82 11.18 2.54
CA GLU A 98 -13.83 12.11 3.09
C GLU A 98 -12.43 11.50 3.05
N VAL A 99 -11.47 12.27 2.54
CA VAL A 99 -10.05 11.91 2.54
C VAL A 99 -9.36 12.50 3.76
N LEU A 100 -8.84 11.62 4.62
CA LEU A 100 -8.14 11.99 5.83
C LEU A 100 -6.81 12.68 5.51
N SER A 101 -6.38 13.58 6.40
CA SER A 101 -5.08 14.24 6.27
C SER A 101 -3.90 13.26 6.31
N SER A 102 -4.05 12.13 6.98
CA SER A 102 -3.09 11.03 7.07
C SER A 102 -2.96 10.28 5.75
N GLU A 103 -4.08 9.94 5.10
CA GLU A 103 -4.13 9.32 3.77
C GLU A 103 -3.50 10.21 2.71
N ARG A 104 -3.82 11.51 2.72
CA ARG A 104 -3.21 12.48 1.82
C ARG A 104 -1.69 12.54 1.97
N LYS A 105 -1.19 12.56 3.22
CA LYS A 105 0.26 12.54 3.49
C LYS A 105 0.90 11.24 3.01
N PHE A 106 0.24 10.10 3.20
CA PHE A 106 0.70 8.81 2.69
C PHE A 106 0.79 8.84 1.16
N TYR A 107 -0.27 9.28 0.48
CA TYR A 107 -0.33 9.35 -0.97
C TYR A 107 0.73 10.29 -1.56
N ASP A 108 0.90 11.49 -0.98
CA ASP A 108 1.96 12.42 -1.40
C ASP A 108 3.35 11.82 -1.24
N MET A 109 3.59 11.07 -0.16
CA MET A 109 4.84 10.35 0.06
C MET A 109 5.03 9.23 -0.97
N ALA A 110 4.00 8.42 -1.22
CA ALA A 110 4.04 7.34 -2.20
C ALA A 110 4.33 7.88 -3.62
N LYS A 111 3.63 8.92 -4.04
CA LYS A 111 3.83 9.57 -5.34
C LYS A 111 5.27 10.07 -5.52
N ARG A 112 5.84 10.70 -4.49
CA ARG A 112 7.23 11.19 -4.51
C ARG A 112 8.26 10.05 -4.59
N LEU A 113 8.08 8.99 -3.80
CA LEU A 113 9.06 7.91 -3.70
C LEU A 113 9.00 6.94 -4.89
N LEU A 114 7.81 6.68 -5.43
CA LEU A 114 7.62 5.87 -6.65
C LEU A 114 8.11 6.62 -7.91
N GLN A 115 8.33 7.94 -7.84
CA GLN A 115 8.77 8.76 -8.97
C GLN A 115 7.88 8.63 -10.20
N VAL A 116 6.57 8.47 -10.00
CA VAL A 116 5.62 8.44 -11.11
C VAL A 116 5.37 9.86 -11.59
N ASN A 117 5.90 10.17 -12.78
CA ASN A 117 5.60 11.41 -13.47
C ASN A 117 4.17 11.30 -14.04
N THR A 118 3.25 12.08 -13.47
CA THR A 118 1.90 12.33 -14.00
C THR A 118 1.91 13.49 -14.97
#